data_AF-A0A3G1KT04-F1
#
_entry.id   AF-A0A3G1KT04-F1
#
_cell.length_a   1.000
_cell.length_b   1.000
_cell.length_c   1.000
_cell.angle_alpha   90.00
_cell.angle_beta   90.00
_cell.angle_gamma   90.00
#
_symmetry.space_group_name_H-M   'P 1'
#
loop_
_entity.id
_entity.type
_entity.pdbx_description
1 polymer ?
#
loop_
_entity_poly.entity_id
_entity_poly.type
_entity_poly.pdbx_seq_one_letter_code
_entity_poly.pdbx_strand_id
1 'polypeptide(L)'
;MLQLTHSAILDTDKGVFSLEKTLAQILSDKKGGPIDYNGKNVVMAKKIPVKSGQEVEIEILRFNGDSKQGFEVSIDQRKGYIEVNGQKLNSPIFWTDTAPRTFSFKCFPKKTEGIMGIWNVWKNIEYKENTDAWIGNAGLYVERIDDEKTILHCSNGIGDVNFDDLVLQIKIK
;
A
#
# COMPACT_ATOMS: atom_id res chain seq x y z
N MET A 1 -31.89 8.06 -30.26
CA MET A 1 -32.09 6.70 -29.76
C MET A 1 -31.04 6.47 -28.68
N LEU A 2 -31.33 6.85 -27.43
CA LEU A 2 -30.44 6.63 -26.28
C LEU A 2 -31.04 5.50 -25.45
N GLN A 3 -30.27 4.44 -25.21
CA GLN A 3 -30.66 3.36 -24.30
C GLN A 3 -30.50 3.81 -22.85
N LEU A 4 -31.59 3.71 -22.10
CA LEU A 4 -31.66 3.79 -20.64
C LEU A 4 -30.99 2.55 -20.05
N THR A 5 -29.91 2.70 -19.28
CA THR A 5 -29.47 1.68 -18.34
C THR A 5 -30.18 1.88 -17.01
N HIS A 6 -30.99 0.88 -16.65
CA HIS A 6 -31.76 0.75 -15.42
C HIS A 6 -30.86 0.81 -14.18
N SER A 7 -31.07 1.81 -13.32
CA SER A 7 -30.73 1.72 -11.90
C SER A 7 -31.98 1.25 -11.17
N ALA A 8 -31.90 0.11 -10.50
CA ALA A 8 -32.98 -0.37 -9.64
C ALA A 8 -33.14 0.60 -8.45
N ILE A 9 -34.25 1.33 -8.43
CA ILE A 9 -34.69 2.13 -7.28
C ILE A 9 -35.50 1.19 -6.39
N LEU A 10 -34.98 0.86 -5.22
CA LEU A 10 -35.78 0.30 -4.13
C LEU A 10 -36.10 1.45 -3.19
N ASP A 11 -37.38 1.81 -3.21
CA ASP A 11 -37.99 2.86 -2.40
C ASP A 11 -38.25 2.31 -1.00
N THR A 12 -37.48 2.76 0.00
CA THR A 12 -37.87 2.68 1.41
C THR A 12 -37.40 3.95 2.13
N ASP A 13 -38.32 4.49 2.91
CA ASP A 13 -38.41 5.85 3.45
C ASP A 13 -37.39 6.19 4.56
N LYS A 14 -36.10 5.86 4.37
CA LYS A 14 -34.99 6.23 5.28
C LYS A 14 -33.69 6.43 4.52
N GLY A 15 -33.37 7.68 4.19
CA GLY A 15 -32.03 8.15 3.81
C GLY A 15 -31.40 7.42 2.63
N VAL A 16 -31.32 8.08 1.48
CA VAL A 16 -30.48 7.63 0.36
C VAL A 16 -29.01 7.68 0.83
N PHE A 17 -28.52 6.62 1.46
CA PHE A 17 -27.10 6.36 1.60
C PHE A 17 -26.64 5.87 0.23
N SER A 18 -26.06 6.76 -0.58
CA SER A 18 -25.17 6.29 -1.63
C SER A 18 -24.03 5.55 -0.92
N LEU A 19 -24.01 4.21 -1.02
CA LEU A 19 -22.87 3.40 -0.64
C LEU A 19 -21.75 3.70 -1.63
N GLU A 20 -21.11 4.86 -1.47
CA GLU A 20 -19.89 5.15 -2.19
C GLU A 20 -18.87 4.07 -1.82
N LYS A 21 -18.33 3.41 -2.85
CA LYS A 21 -17.31 2.38 -2.64
C LYS A 21 -16.09 3.02 -2.02
N THR A 22 -15.53 2.37 -1.02
CA THR A 22 -14.25 2.81 -0.45
C THR A 22 -13.12 2.62 -1.46
N LEU A 23 -12.00 3.33 -1.29
CA LEU A 23 -10.85 3.20 -2.20
C LEU A 23 -10.37 1.74 -2.33
N ALA A 24 -10.30 1.00 -1.22
CA ALA A 24 -9.92 -0.40 -1.22
C ALA A 24 -10.89 -1.29 -2.01
N GLN A 25 -12.20 -1.02 -1.94
CA GLN A 25 -13.19 -1.76 -2.73
C GLN A 25 -13.03 -1.49 -4.24
N ILE A 26 -12.82 -0.22 -4.61
CA ILE A 26 -12.55 0.17 -6.01
C ILE A 26 -11.28 -0.53 -6.52
N LEU A 27 -10.21 -0.52 -5.73
CA LEU A 27 -8.97 -1.21 -6.08
C LEU A 27 -9.16 -2.72 -6.17
N SER A 28 -9.95 -3.32 -5.28
CA SER A 28 -10.26 -4.76 -5.30
C SER A 28 -11.01 -5.18 -6.58
N ASP A 29 -12.02 -4.40 -6.99
CA ASP A 29 -12.73 -4.60 -8.26
C ASP A 29 -11.78 -4.52 -9.48
N LYS A 30 -10.69 -3.78 -9.33
CA LYS A 30 -9.62 -3.63 -10.33
C LYS A 30 -8.40 -4.52 -10.05
N LYS A 31 -8.56 -5.60 -9.26
CA LYS A 31 -7.51 -6.58 -8.95
C LYS A 31 -6.23 -5.95 -8.38
N GLY A 32 -6.39 -4.91 -7.57
CA GLY A 32 -5.31 -4.15 -6.93
C GLY A 32 -4.87 -2.89 -7.68
N GLY A 33 -5.52 -2.53 -8.78
CA GLY A 33 -5.20 -1.37 -9.62
C GLY A 33 -4.22 -1.69 -10.77
N PRO A 34 -3.66 -0.66 -11.43
CA PRO A 34 -3.79 0.76 -11.10
C PRO A 34 -5.18 1.33 -11.43
N ILE A 35 -5.55 2.40 -10.71
CA ILE A 35 -6.69 3.26 -11.03
C ILE A 35 -6.22 4.72 -11.11
N ASP A 36 -6.99 5.54 -11.83
CA ASP A 36 -6.92 6.99 -11.69
C ASP A 36 -7.90 7.41 -10.58
N TYR A 37 -7.36 8.01 -9.51
CA TYR A 37 -8.14 8.60 -8.44
C TYR A 37 -7.76 10.08 -8.30
N ASN A 38 -8.62 10.96 -8.80
CA ASN A 38 -8.40 12.42 -8.81
C ASN A 38 -7.05 12.82 -9.44
N GLY A 39 -6.73 12.24 -10.60
CA GLY A 39 -5.50 12.49 -11.36
C GLY A 39 -4.27 11.78 -10.80
N LYS A 40 -4.41 10.91 -9.79
CA LYS A 40 -3.32 10.16 -9.16
C LYS A 40 -3.36 8.70 -9.57
N ASN A 41 -2.19 8.15 -9.90
CA ASN A 41 -2.04 6.72 -10.15
C ASN A 41 -2.02 5.96 -8.83
N VAL A 42 -3.12 5.28 -8.50
CA VAL A 42 -3.29 4.61 -7.21
C VAL A 42 -3.32 3.09 -7.35
N VAL A 43 -2.60 2.40 -6.47
CA VAL A 43 -2.53 0.93 -6.40
C VAL A 43 -2.75 0.44 -4.96
N MET A 44 -3.13 -0.83 -4.81
CA MET A 44 -3.27 -1.48 -3.50
C MET A 44 -1.92 -1.90 -2.89
N ALA A 45 -0.97 -2.29 -3.75
CA ALA A 45 0.40 -2.63 -3.38
C ALA A 45 1.31 -2.28 -4.55
N LYS A 46 2.46 -1.65 -4.27
CA LYS A 46 3.47 -1.40 -5.29
C LYS A 46 4.25 -2.69 -5.51
N LYS A 47 4.30 -3.14 -6.76
CA LYS A 47 5.05 -4.31 -7.20
C LYS A 47 6.30 -3.84 -7.95
N ILE A 48 7.47 -4.32 -7.54
CA ILE A 48 8.77 -3.94 -8.09
C ILE A 48 9.53 -5.21 -8.47
N PRO A 49 9.97 -5.35 -9.73
CA PRO A 49 10.89 -6.43 -10.12
C PRO A 49 12.21 -6.32 -9.36
N VAL A 50 12.69 -7.45 -8.83
CA VAL A 50 13.96 -7.52 -8.09
C VAL A 50 14.73 -8.78 -8.48
N LYS A 51 16.05 -8.69 -8.41
CA LYS A 51 16.97 -9.82 -8.56
C LYS A 51 17.38 -10.36 -7.19
N SER A 52 17.88 -11.60 -7.14
CA SER A 52 18.49 -12.12 -5.93
C SER A 52 19.71 -11.30 -5.52
N GLY A 53 19.74 -10.83 -4.28
CA GLY A 53 20.75 -9.91 -3.75
C GLY A 53 20.53 -8.43 -4.07
N GLN A 54 19.45 -8.08 -4.79
CA GLN A 54 19.07 -6.70 -5.11
C GLN A 54 18.93 -5.88 -3.83
N GLU A 55 19.70 -4.80 -3.71
CA GLU A 55 19.58 -3.88 -2.57
C GLU A 55 18.46 -2.87 -2.82
N VAL A 56 17.68 -2.61 -1.77
CA VAL A 56 16.59 -1.63 -1.74
C VAL A 56 16.79 -0.76 -0.53
N GLU A 57 16.77 0.55 -0.74
CA GLU A 57 16.78 1.55 0.32
C GLU A 57 15.38 2.13 0.50
N ILE A 58 14.97 2.26 1.77
CA ILE A 58 13.75 2.93 2.17
C ILE A 58 14.11 4.18 2.97
N GLU A 59 13.43 5.28 2.69
CA GLU A 59 13.42 6.47 3.51
C GLU A 59 11.98 6.84 3.88
N ILE A 60 11.69 6.97 5.17
CA ILE A 60 10.43 7.47 5.71
C ILE A 60 10.48 9.00 5.66
N LEU A 61 9.76 9.58 4.70
CA LEU A 61 9.76 11.03 4.48
C LEU A 61 8.84 11.74 5.47
N ARG A 62 7.64 11.17 5.69
CA ARG A 62 6.59 11.73 6.55
C ARG A 62 5.66 10.63 7.07
N PHE A 63 5.10 10.82 8.25
CA PHE A 63 3.92 10.09 8.72
C PHE A 63 3.08 10.99 9.63
N ASN A 64 1.76 10.79 9.66
CA ASN A 64 0.85 11.45 10.59
C ASN A 64 0.53 10.54 11.79
N GLY A 65 0.39 11.15 12.97
CA GLY A 65 0.48 10.50 14.29
C GLY A 65 -0.83 10.01 14.91
N ASP A 66 -1.96 10.06 14.21
CA ASP A 66 -3.26 9.70 14.79
C ASP A 66 -3.44 8.17 14.94
N SER A 67 -2.68 7.39 14.16
CA SER A 67 -2.59 5.92 14.30
C SER A 67 -1.14 5.46 14.11
N LYS A 68 -0.76 4.35 14.74
CA LYS A 68 0.55 3.74 14.50
C LYS A 68 0.55 3.11 13.11
N GLN A 69 1.43 3.59 12.24
CA GLN A 69 1.51 3.21 10.84
C GLN A 69 2.85 2.54 10.50
N GLY A 70 2.86 1.83 9.39
CA GLY A 70 4.04 1.18 8.86
C GLY A 70 3.83 0.70 7.44
N PHE A 71 4.74 -0.13 6.98
CA PHE A 71 4.60 -0.82 5.71
C PHE A 71 5.10 -2.26 5.82
N GLU A 72 4.46 -3.15 5.07
CA GLU A 72 4.87 -4.53 4.94
C GLU A 72 5.60 -4.73 3.61
N VAL A 73 6.69 -5.48 3.64
CA VAL A 73 7.43 -5.89 2.44
C VAL A 73 7.31 -7.40 2.30
N SER A 74 7.02 -7.89 1.09
CA SER A 74 7.08 -9.33 0.82
C SER A 74 7.75 -9.61 -0.53
N ILE A 75 8.39 -10.77 -0.63
CA ILE A 75 8.98 -11.26 -1.89
C ILE A 75 8.17 -12.45 -2.40
N ASP A 76 7.78 -12.43 -3.68
CA ASP A 76 7.06 -13.50 -4.37
C ASP A 76 5.81 -13.98 -3.61
N GLN A 77 5.01 -13.06 -3.08
CA GLN A 77 3.86 -13.36 -2.20
C GLN A 77 4.29 -14.18 -0.97
N ARG A 78 5.30 -13.68 -0.25
CA ARG A 78 5.87 -14.28 0.98
C ARG A 78 6.62 -15.60 0.78
N LYS A 79 6.91 -15.97 -0.48
CA LYS A 79 7.68 -17.18 -0.83
C LYS A 79 9.19 -16.94 -0.84
N GLY A 80 9.63 -15.71 -1.03
CA GLY A 80 11.02 -15.28 -0.82
C GLY A 80 11.21 -14.64 0.55
N TYR A 81 12.34 -13.97 0.74
CA TYR A 81 12.64 -13.22 1.95
C TYR A 81 13.45 -11.96 1.63
N ILE A 82 13.45 -11.02 2.57
CA ILE A 82 14.46 -9.97 2.62
C ILE A 82 15.51 -10.30 3.66
N GLU A 83 16.72 -9.79 3.47
CA GLU A 83 17.76 -9.78 4.48
C GLU A 83 18.03 -8.35 4.95
N VAL A 84 17.86 -8.11 6.25
CA VAL A 84 18.10 -6.82 6.90
C VAL A 84 18.82 -7.07 8.21
N ASN A 85 19.92 -6.35 8.47
CA ASN A 85 20.74 -6.53 9.68
C ASN A 85 21.12 -8.00 9.95
N GLY A 86 21.43 -8.77 8.91
CA GLY A 86 21.78 -10.20 9.00
C GLY A 86 20.61 -11.14 9.31
N GLN A 87 19.38 -10.63 9.40
CA GLN A 87 18.17 -11.42 9.65
C GLN A 87 17.38 -11.65 8.36
N LYS A 88 16.87 -12.88 8.21
CA LYS A 88 16.02 -13.27 7.07
C LYS A 88 14.55 -13.20 7.47
N LEU A 89 13.78 -12.39 6.75
CA LEU A 89 12.39 -12.09 7.08
C LEU A 89 11.50 -12.25 5.84
N ASN A 90 10.43 -13.02 5.92
CA ASN A 90 9.55 -13.32 4.77
C ASN A 90 8.55 -12.21 4.46
N SER A 91 8.00 -11.59 5.51
CA SER A 91 6.96 -10.55 5.41
C SER A 91 7.05 -9.55 6.59
N PRO A 92 8.20 -8.89 6.80
CA PRO A 92 8.35 -7.98 7.93
C PRO A 92 7.48 -6.73 7.75
N ILE A 93 6.97 -6.25 8.88
CA ILE A 93 6.34 -4.94 8.99
C ILE A 93 7.35 -3.99 9.61
N PHE A 94 7.59 -2.87 8.93
CA PHE A 94 8.40 -1.78 9.42
C PHE A 94 7.49 -0.68 9.93
N TRP A 95 7.39 -0.58 11.26
CA TRP A 95 6.61 0.47 11.92
C TRP A 95 7.39 1.78 11.98
N THR A 96 6.72 2.91 11.76
CA THR A 96 7.37 4.23 11.73
C THR A 96 7.97 4.67 13.07
N ASP A 97 7.51 4.09 14.18
CA ASP A 97 8.00 4.39 15.53
C ASP A 97 9.22 3.55 15.95
N THR A 98 9.50 2.44 15.27
CA THR A 98 10.63 1.56 15.61
C THR A 98 11.64 1.38 14.48
N ALA A 99 11.24 1.59 13.23
CA ALA A 99 12.16 1.54 12.10
C ALA A 99 13.05 2.80 12.06
N PRO A 100 14.34 2.67 11.71
CA PRO A 100 15.16 3.83 11.38
C PRO A 100 14.52 4.63 10.24
N ARG A 101 14.74 5.95 10.23
CA ARG A 101 14.21 6.83 9.18
C ARG A 101 14.68 6.42 7.79
N THR A 102 15.93 5.98 7.66
CA THR A 102 16.52 5.48 6.42
C THR A 102 17.23 4.16 6.71
N PHE A 103 16.99 3.14 5.89
CA PHE A 103 17.66 1.85 6.01
C PHE A 103 17.63 1.10 4.67
N SER A 104 18.42 0.05 4.55
CA SER A 104 18.46 -0.79 3.35
C SER A 104 18.31 -2.27 3.71
N PHE A 105 17.79 -3.04 2.76
CA PHE A 105 17.70 -4.50 2.83
C PHE A 105 17.97 -5.11 1.46
N LYS A 106 18.31 -6.40 1.45
CA LYS A 106 18.50 -7.17 0.21
C LYS A 106 17.31 -8.08 -0.05
N CYS A 107 16.91 -8.20 -1.30
CA CYS A 107 15.81 -9.05 -1.73
C CYS A 107 16.31 -10.43 -2.20
N PHE A 108 15.64 -11.49 -1.77
CA PHE A 108 15.94 -12.86 -2.18
C PHE A 108 14.67 -13.58 -2.66
N PRO A 109 14.36 -13.49 -3.97
CA PRO A 109 13.28 -14.26 -4.57
C PRO A 109 13.62 -15.74 -4.63
N LYS A 110 12.63 -16.59 -4.91
CA LYS A 110 12.85 -18.05 -5.04
C LYS A 110 13.70 -18.42 -6.26
N LYS A 111 13.66 -17.59 -7.29
CA LYS A 111 14.44 -17.71 -8.52
C LYS A 111 15.49 -16.59 -8.59
N THR A 112 16.21 -16.49 -9.70
CA THR A 112 17.15 -15.38 -9.95
C THR A 112 16.47 -14.01 -9.98
N GLU A 113 15.20 -13.98 -10.37
CA GLU A 113 14.34 -12.80 -10.43
C GLU A 113 13.00 -13.09 -9.75
N GLY A 114 12.36 -12.03 -9.24
CA GLY A 114 11.04 -12.11 -8.62
C GLY A 114 10.42 -10.73 -8.42
N ILE A 115 9.37 -10.68 -7.61
CA ILE A 115 8.62 -9.45 -7.35
C ILE A 115 8.65 -9.13 -5.86
N MET A 116 9.12 -7.92 -5.54
CA MET A 116 8.90 -7.30 -4.24
C MET A 116 7.55 -6.59 -4.24
N GLY A 117 6.69 -6.93 -3.28
CA GLY A 117 5.47 -6.19 -2.97
C GLY A 117 5.68 -5.34 -1.73
N ILE A 118 5.19 -4.10 -1.76
CA ILE A 118 5.15 -3.20 -0.61
C ILE A 118 3.80 -2.50 -0.50
N TRP A 119 3.26 -2.41 0.71
CA TRP A 119 2.00 -1.72 1.02
C TRP A 119 2.01 -1.14 2.43
N ASN A 120 1.20 -0.12 2.67
CA ASN A 120 1.03 0.46 4.00
C ASN A 120 0.14 -0.42 4.88
N VAL A 121 0.43 -0.36 6.18
CA VAL A 121 -0.34 -1.02 7.24
C VAL A 121 -0.52 -0.06 8.40
N TRP A 122 -1.52 -0.29 9.23
CA TRP A 122 -1.77 0.51 10.43
C TRP A 122 -2.32 -0.35 11.56
N LYS A 123 -2.24 0.15 12.79
CA LYS A 123 -2.90 -0.47 13.93
C LYS A 123 -4.40 -0.17 13.89
N ASN A 124 -5.20 -1.21 14.08
CA ASN A 124 -6.65 -1.07 14.15
C ASN A 124 -7.04 -0.13 15.32
N ILE A 125 -8.08 0.69 15.12
CA ILE A 125 -8.50 1.68 16.11
C ILE A 125 -9.12 1.03 17.35
N GLU A 126 -9.93 -0.02 17.14
CA GLU A 126 -10.66 -0.72 18.19
C GLU A 126 -9.77 -1.77 18.89
N TYR A 127 -9.01 -2.53 18.09
CA TYR A 127 -8.15 -3.63 18.54
C TYR A 127 -6.69 -3.34 18.23
N LYS A 128 -6.02 -2.52 19.06
CA LYS A 128 -4.68 -1.96 18.79
C LYS A 128 -3.57 -3.01 18.58
N GLU A 129 -3.79 -4.25 19.00
CA GLU A 129 -2.92 -5.39 18.72
C GLU A 129 -2.98 -5.83 17.24
N ASN A 130 -4.14 -5.69 16.60
CA ASN A 130 -4.38 -6.07 15.22
C ASN A 130 -3.73 -5.10 14.24
N THR A 131 -3.35 -5.64 13.09
CA THR A 131 -2.74 -4.87 12.00
C THR A 131 -3.63 -4.96 10.78
N ASP A 132 -4.07 -3.82 10.29
CA ASP A 132 -4.95 -3.70 9.15
C ASP A 132 -4.17 -3.31 7.89
N ALA A 133 -4.68 -3.77 6.75
CA ALA A 133 -4.22 -3.43 5.42
C ALA A 133 -5.37 -3.62 4.42
N TRP A 134 -5.34 -2.90 3.30
CA TRP A 134 -6.23 -3.12 2.15
C TRP A 134 -7.74 -3.04 2.45
N ILE A 135 -8.14 -2.27 3.46
CA ILE A 135 -9.54 -2.02 3.83
C ILE A 135 -9.81 -0.51 3.88
N GLY A 136 -11.09 -0.14 3.88
CA GLY A 136 -11.52 1.25 3.96
C GLY A 136 -10.95 2.08 2.80
N ASN A 137 -10.43 3.26 3.13
CA ASN A 137 -9.86 4.18 2.15
C ASN A 137 -8.35 4.00 1.90
N ALA A 138 -7.82 2.80 2.15
CA ALA A 138 -6.41 2.52 1.94
C ALA A 138 -6.02 2.42 0.47
N GLY A 139 -4.86 2.99 0.14
CA GLY A 139 -4.28 2.95 -1.21
C GLY A 139 -2.95 3.71 -1.28
N LEU A 140 -2.19 3.44 -2.34
CA LEU A 140 -0.87 4.01 -2.58
C LEU A 140 -0.89 4.85 -3.86
N TYR A 141 -0.78 6.17 -3.74
CA TYR A 141 -0.42 7.00 -4.89
C TYR A 141 1.06 6.80 -5.20
N VAL A 142 1.35 6.38 -6.42
CA VAL A 142 2.71 6.09 -6.91
C VAL A 142 3.23 7.29 -7.71
N GLU A 143 4.18 8.03 -7.12
CA GLU A 143 4.91 9.08 -7.79
C GLU A 143 6.27 8.54 -8.26
N ARG A 144 6.43 8.39 -9.57
CA ARG A 144 7.71 7.98 -10.15
C ARG A 144 8.60 9.21 -10.31
N ILE A 145 9.78 9.18 -9.70
CA ILE A 145 10.77 10.25 -9.85
C ILE A 145 11.70 9.94 -11.02
N ASP A 146 12.23 8.71 -11.06
CA ASP A 146 13.07 8.20 -12.14
C ASP A 146 12.95 6.66 -12.24
N ASP A 147 13.92 6.00 -12.87
CA ASP A 147 13.91 4.54 -13.05
C ASP A 147 14.22 3.76 -11.76
N GLU A 148 14.97 4.36 -10.84
CA GLU A 148 15.42 3.74 -9.58
C GLU A 148 14.64 4.24 -8.36
N LYS A 149 14.02 5.42 -8.47
CA LYS A 149 13.40 6.15 -7.37
C LYS A 149 11.90 6.32 -7.54
N THR A 150 11.16 5.91 -6.52
CA THR A 150 9.69 6.06 -6.43
C THR A 150 9.31 6.58 -5.05
N ILE A 151 8.35 7.50 -4.98
CA ILE A 151 7.70 7.92 -3.75
C ILE A 151 6.30 7.29 -3.69
N LEU A 152 5.99 6.65 -2.56
CA LEU A 152 4.68 6.14 -2.23
C LEU A 152 4.02 7.07 -1.22
N HIS A 153 2.93 7.70 -1.64
CA HIS A 153 2.06 8.49 -0.79
C HIS A 153 0.89 7.60 -0.38
N CYS A 154 0.83 7.23 0.88
CA CYS A 154 -0.08 6.20 1.38
C CYS A 154 -1.25 6.86 2.10
N SER A 155 -2.47 6.46 1.73
CA SER A 155 -3.65 6.66 2.57
C SER A 155 -3.83 5.43 3.43
N ASN A 156 -4.03 5.62 4.73
CA ASN A 156 -4.50 4.55 5.59
C ASN A 156 -6.01 4.33 5.35
N GLY A 157 -6.56 3.26 5.91
CA GLY A 157 -7.95 2.89 5.70
C GLY A 157 -8.97 3.67 6.52
N ILE A 158 -8.53 4.64 7.33
CA ILE A 158 -9.33 5.31 8.35
C ILE A 158 -9.78 6.69 7.83
N GLY A 159 -11.08 6.96 7.91
CA GLY A 159 -11.62 8.26 7.49
C GLY A 159 -11.52 8.48 5.98
N ASP A 160 -11.32 9.72 5.58
CA ASP A 160 -11.22 10.12 4.17
C ASP A 160 -9.88 9.72 3.55
N VAL A 161 -9.82 9.64 2.21
CA VAL A 161 -8.56 9.36 1.51
C VAL A 161 -7.56 10.49 1.77
N ASN A 162 -6.44 10.17 2.41
CA ASN A 162 -5.37 11.10 2.73
C ASN A 162 -3.99 10.50 2.40
N PHE A 163 -3.45 10.82 1.23
CA PHE A 163 -2.16 10.28 0.80
C PHE A 163 -0.94 10.81 1.59
N ASP A 164 -1.14 11.73 2.53
CA ASP A 164 -0.09 12.22 3.44
C ASP A 164 0.02 11.41 4.74
N ASP A 165 -0.82 10.39 4.95
CA ASP A 165 -0.80 9.59 6.19
C ASP A 165 0.56 8.93 6.42
N LEU A 166 1.16 8.39 5.35
CA LEU A 166 2.53 7.86 5.35
C LEU A 166 3.17 8.08 3.97
N VAL A 167 4.31 8.75 3.93
CA VAL A 167 5.07 8.98 2.70
C VAL A 167 6.43 8.29 2.79
N LEU A 168 6.68 7.38 1.85
CA LEU A 168 7.88 6.57 1.77
C LEU A 168 8.59 6.80 0.44
N GLN A 169 9.90 6.89 0.47
CA GLN A 169 10.73 6.82 -0.73
C GLN A 169 11.36 5.44 -0.82
N ILE A 170 11.33 4.87 -2.02
CA ILE A 170 11.98 3.62 -2.37
C ILE A 170 13.06 3.93 -3.41
N LYS A 171 14.27 3.45 -3.16
CA LYS A 171 15.37 3.48 -4.12
C LYS A 171 15.91 2.08 -4.37
N ILE A 172 15.93 1.66 -5.63
CA ILE A 172 16.57 0.41 -6.09
C ILE A 172 18.04 0.72 -6.40
N LYS A 173 18.98 -0.11 -5.93
CA LYS A 173 20.44 0.11 -6.02
C LYS A 173 21.18 -0.88 -6.90
#